data_AF-A0A329S4D1-F1
#
_entry.id   AF-A0A329S4D1-F1
#
_cell.length_a   1.000
_cell.length_b   1.000
_cell.length_c   1.000
_cell.angle_alpha   90.00
_cell.angle_beta   90.00
_cell.angle_gamma   90.00
#
_symmetry.space_group_name_H-M   'P 1'
#
loop_
_entity.id
_entity.type
_entity.pdbx_description
1 polymer ?
#
loop_
_entity_poly.entity_id
_entity_poly.type
_entity_poly.pdbx_seq_one_letter_code
_entity_poly.pdbx_strand_id
1 'polypeptide(L)'
;METLQKLLLAMTVMTSALSLCLSTELRLFPAQSSTSHRRYKKFTFSGIQICYSLDSCYNNIAVSAAWRNAPHGTRFAFYQGSGCSGEYLRMQDIVATGSVDFTRVNFANKVSSFMLLETSNYATAGMKEICQDEDTMLAEAASNGSFQI
;
A
#
# COMPACT_ATOMS: atom_id res chain seq x y z
N MET A 1 -10.76 32.45 33.61
CA MET A 1 -10.92 30.99 33.74
C MET A 1 -11.63 30.39 32.51
N GLU A 2 -12.72 30.99 32.02
CA GLU A 2 -13.38 30.57 30.76
C GLU A 2 -12.50 30.58 29.49
N THR A 3 -11.59 31.56 29.37
CA THR A 3 -10.71 31.70 28.19
C THR A 3 -9.70 30.57 28.06
N LEU A 4 -9.17 30.09 29.19
CA LEU A 4 -8.22 28.97 29.24
C LEU A 4 -8.89 27.64 28.87
N GLN A 5 -10.14 27.45 29.31
CA GLN A 5 -10.93 26.25 29.04
C GLN A 5 -11.36 26.16 27.56
N LYS A 6 -11.72 27.31 26.95
CA LYS A 6 -11.97 27.42 25.50
C LYS A 6 -10.71 27.16 24.67
N LEU A 7 -9.53 27.60 25.14
CA LEU A 7 -8.25 27.33 24.48
C LEU A 7 -7.88 25.84 24.53
N LEU A 8 -8.06 25.19 25.69
CA LEU A 8 -7.82 23.76 25.87
C LEU A 8 -8.73 22.91 24.99
N LEU A 9 -10.03 23.25 24.92
CA LEU A 9 -11.00 22.59 24.05
C LEU A 9 -10.64 22.75 22.56
N ALA A 10 -10.24 23.94 22.13
CA ALA A 10 -9.81 24.18 20.76
C ALA A 10 -8.53 23.38 20.40
N MET A 11 -7.59 23.25 21.33
CA MET A 11 -6.37 22.45 21.16
C MET A 11 -6.67 20.94 21.10
N THR A 12 -7.64 20.43 21.85
CA THR A 12 -8.08 19.03 21.76
C THR A 12 -8.82 18.71 20.46
N VAL A 13 -9.60 19.66 19.91
CA VAL A 13 -10.29 19.47 18.62
C VAL A 13 -9.32 19.55 17.45
N MET A 14 -8.28 20.41 17.51
CA MET A 14 -7.25 20.48 16.46
C MET A 14 -6.30 19.28 16.45
N THR A 15 -6.04 18.63 17.58
CA THR A 15 -5.19 17.43 17.61
C THR A 15 -5.90 16.19 17.04
N SER A 16 -7.23 16.09 17.19
CA SER A 16 -8.01 15.02 16.54
C SER A 16 -8.15 15.17 15.02
N ALA A 17 -7.95 16.37 14.47
CA ALA A 17 -8.13 16.66 13.04
C ALA A 17 -6.88 16.42 12.18
N LEU A 18 -5.73 16.09 12.79
CA LEU A 18 -4.45 15.90 12.09
C LEU A 18 -4.11 14.44 11.76
N SER A 19 -5.00 13.49 12.05
CA SER A 19 -4.92 12.15 11.46
C SER A 19 -5.35 12.21 9.99
N LEU A 20 -4.61 12.97 9.18
CA LEU A 20 -4.60 12.79 7.73
C LEU A 20 -4.34 11.31 7.52
N CYS A 21 -5.31 10.60 6.95
CA CYS A 21 -5.18 9.22 6.54
C CYS A 21 -4.10 9.19 5.44
N LEU A 22 -2.83 9.18 5.84
CA LEU A 22 -1.70 9.17 4.91
C LEU A 22 -1.72 7.82 4.23
N SER A 23 -2.24 7.81 3.01
CA SER A 23 -2.23 6.63 2.19
C SER A 23 -0.83 6.46 1.59
N THR A 24 -0.30 5.26 1.77
CA THR A 24 0.92 4.80 1.10
C THR A 24 0.56 4.46 -0.33
N GLU A 25 1.38 4.93 -1.26
CA GLU A 25 1.32 4.52 -2.65
C GLU A 25 2.43 3.52 -2.93
N LEU A 26 2.08 2.34 -3.42
CA LEU A 26 3.00 1.33 -3.93
C LEU A 26 2.82 1.17 -5.44
N ARG A 27 3.92 1.24 -6.18
CA ARG A 27 3.96 0.96 -7.62
C ARG A 27 4.77 -0.29 -7.85
N LEU A 28 4.19 -1.26 -8.54
CA LEU A 28 4.85 -2.48 -8.98
C LEU A 28 5.06 -2.43 -10.50
N PHE A 29 6.28 -2.66 -10.94
CA PHE A 29 6.67 -2.54 -12.35
C PHE A 29 6.97 -3.93 -12.93
N PRO A 30 6.42 -4.28 -14.10
CA PRO A 30 6.78 -5.51 -14.81
C PRO A 30 8.08 -5.33 -15.59
N ALA A 31 8.65 -6.44 -16.05
CA ALA A 31 9.71 -6.42 -17.05
C ALA A 31 9.22 -5.72 -18.32
N GLN A 32 10.01 -4.80 -18.88
CA GLN A 32 9.69 -4.05 -20.09
C GLN A 32 10.93 -3.83 -20.94
N SER A 33 10.73 -3.69 -22.27
CA SER A 33 11.77 -3.26 -23.18
C SER A 33 12.06 -1.76 -23.03
N SER A 34 13.25 -1.34 -23.43
CA SER A 34 13.79 0.01 -23.24
C SER A 34 13.08 1.13 -24.01
N THR A 35 12.08 0.82 -24.85
CA THR A 35 11.50 1.76 -25.83
C THR A 35 10.10 2.28 -25.50
N SER A 36 9.51 1.89 -24.35
CA SER A 36 8.16 2.32 -23.97
C SER A 36 8.08 2.98 -22.61
N HIS A 37 7.09 3.88 -22.43
CA HIS A 37 6.71 4.44 -21.14
C HIS A 37 6.54 3.31 -20.12
N ARG A 38 7.26 3.39 -19.00
CA ARG A 38 7.33 2.33 -17.99
C ARG A 38 5.95 2.13 -17.35
N ARG A 39 5.24 1.09 -17.78
CA ARG A 39 3.96 0.67 -17.19
C ARG A 39 4.16 0.19 -15.76
N TYR A 40 3.18 0.43 -14.89
CA TYR A 40 3.15 -0.09 -13.52
C TYR A 40 1.71 -0.28 -13.05
N LYS A 41 1.51 -1.17 -12.09
CA LYS A 41 0.28 -1.23 -11.31
C LYS A 41 0.47 -0.43 -10.03
N LYS A 42 -0.51 0.41 -9.71
CA LYS A 42 -0.49 1.29 -8.54
C LYS A 42 -1.47 0.75 -7.51
N PHE A 43 -1.06 0.72 -6.26
CA PHE A 43 -1.88 0.39 -5.11
C PHE A 43 -1.80 1.53 -4.10
N THR A 44 -2.95 1.86 -3.49
CA THR A 44 -3.06 2.86 -2.44
C THR A 44 -3.66 2.20 -1.22
N PHE A 45 -2.99 2.29 -0.07
CA PHE A 45 -3.42 1.63 1.17
C PHE A 45 -2.88 2.37 2.40
N SER A 46 -3.45 2.13 3.58
CA SER A 46 -3.05 2.79 4.83
C SER A 46 -2.71 1.83 5.98
N GLY A 47 -2.91 0.52 5.78
CA GLY A 47 -2.72 -0.47 6.82
C GLY A 47 -1.26 -0.79 7.09
N ILE A 48 -0.93 -0.85 8.37
CA ILE A 48 0.34 -1.36 8.91
C ILE A 48 0.04 -2.73 9.53
N GLN A 49 0.95 -3.69 9.39
CA GLN A 49 0.74 -5.09 9.76
C GLN A 49 -0.48 -5.76 9.12
N ILE A 50 -0.96 -5.23 8.00
CA ILE A 50 -1.94 -5.88 7.14
C ILE A 50 -1.19 -6.54 5.99
N CYS A 51 -1.44 -7.82 5.76
CA CYS A 51 -0.94 -8.47 4.56
C CYS A 51 -1.84 -8.16 3.36
N TYR A 52 -1.25 -7.66 2.28
CA TYR A 52 -1.93 -7.40 1.02
C TYR A 52 -1.54 -8.44 -0.02
N SER A 53 -2.45 -9.35 -0.34
CA SER A 53 -2.31 -10.33 -1.44
C SER A 53 -2.62 -9.69 -2.79
N LEU A 54 -1.99 -10.22 -3.85
CA LEU A 54 -2.06 -9.75 -5.24
C LEU A 54 -2.71 -10.79 -6.17
N ASP A 55 -3.37 -11.81 -5.62
CA ASP A 55 -3.67 -13.07 -6.31
C ASP A 55 -4.50 -12.86 -7.57
N SER A 56 -5.45 -11.92 -7.55
CA SER A 56 -6.38 -11.73 -8.66
C SER A 56 -5.91 -10.76 -9.75
N CYS A 57 -4.88 -9.93 -9.52
CA CYS A 57 -4.51 -8.89 -10.49
C CYS A 57 -3.02 -8.68 -10.76
N TYR A 58 -2.10 -9.07 -9.87
CA TYR A 58 -0.67 -8.73 -10.05
C TYR A 58 0.34 -9.74 -9.50
N ASN A 59 -0.08 -10.99 -9.35
CA ASN A 59 0.73 -12.06 -8.81
C ASN A 59 1.95 -12.41 -9.70
N ASN A 60 3.17 -12.45 -9.13
CA ASN A 60 4.39 -12.89 -9.81
C ASN A 60 4.81 -12.07 -11.06
N ILE A 61 4.33 -10.82 -11.16
CA ILE A 61 4.61 -9.95 -12.31
C ILE A 61 5.78 -9.01 -12.06
N ALA A 62 5.93 -8.50 -10.84
CA ALA A 62 6.81 -7.39 -10.55
C ALA A 62 8.30 -7.75 -10.62
N VAL A 63 9.10 -6.93 -11.30
CA VAL A 63 10.58 -6.99 -11.30
C VAL A 63 11.22 -5.84 -10.52
N SER A 64 10.43 -4.82 -10.16
CA SER A 64 10.86 -3.76 -9.24
C SER A 64 9.63 -3.13 -8.60
N ALA A 65 9.85 -2.45 -7.48
CA ALA A 65 8.83 -1.69 -6.77
C ALA A 65 9.33 -0.27 -6.44
N ALA A 66 8.41 0.67 -6.30
CA ALA A 66 8.67 1.98 -5.73
C ALA A 66 7.49 2.40 -4.85
N TRP A 67 7.76 3.11 -3.77
CA TRP A 67 6.72 3.57 -2.85
C TRP A 67 6.91 5.01 -2.44
N ARG A 68 5.81 5.63 -1.97
CA ARG A 68 5.76 6.98 -1.42
C ARG A 68 4.78 7.05 -0.26
N ASN A 69 5.01 8.01 0.63
CA ASN A 69 4.16 8.30 1.79
C ASN A 69 4.00 7.10 2.74
N ALA A 70 5.01 6.23 2.84
CA ALA A 70 5.01 5.19 3.86
C ALA A 70 5.09 5.85 5.26
N PRO A 71 4.29 5.41 6.24
CA PRO A 71 4.32 5.95 7.60
C PRO A 71 5.71 5.84 8.21
N HIS A 72 6.08 6.83 9.01
CA HIS A 72 7.34 6.82 9.75
C HIS A 72 7.44 5.57 10.63
N GLY A 73 8.65 5.00 10.75
CA GLY A 73 8.88 3.79 11.55
C GLY A 73 8.54 2.47 10.85
N THR A 74 7.98 2.52 9.63
CA THR A 74 7.60 1.31 8.89
C THR A 74 8.62 0.88 7.84
N ARG A 75 8.60 -0.41 7.49
CA ARG A 75 9.41 -1.01 6.42
C ARG A 75 8.53 -1.85 5.50
N PHE A 76 8.83 -1.82 4.21
CA PHE A 76 8.22 -2.76 3.28
C PHE A 76 8.80 -4.17 3.45
N ALA A 77 7.94 -5.17 3.40
CA ALA A 77 8.29 -6.55 3.14
C ALA A 77 7.48 -7.09 1.96
N PHE A 78 8.14 -7.80 1.06
CA PHE A 78 7.55 -8.44 -0.12
C PHE A 78 7.72 -9.95 0.00
N TYR A 79 6.66 -10.72 -0.26
CA TYR A 79 6.61 -12.16 0.01
C TYR A 79 6.35 -12.94 -1.27
N GLN A 80 6.89 -14.16 -1.32
CA GLN A 80 6.68 -15.08 -2.45
C GLN A 80 5.34 -15.79 -2.43
N GLY A 81 4.77 -15.99 -1.25
CA GLY A 81 3.45 -16.56 -1.11
C GLY A 81 2.38 -15.49 -0.98
N SER A 82 1.14 -15.85 -1.31
CA SER A 82 -0.03 -15.12 -0.85
C SER A 82 -0.11 -15.16 0.67
N GLY A 83 -0.78 -14.16 1.28
CA GLY A 83 -0.95 -14.10 2.72
C GLY A 83 0.38 -13.99 3.47
N CYS A 84 1.36 -13.30 2.89
CA CYS A 84 2.64 -13.00 3.53
C CYS A 84 3.37 -14.26 4.02
N SER A 85 3.30 -15.30 3.20
CA SER A 85 3.90 -16.61 3.46
C SER A 85 5.13 -16.85 2.57
N GLY A 86 5.91 -17.87 2.93
CA GLY A 86 7.09 -18.28 2.18
C GLY A 86 8.31 -17.36 2.38
N GLU A 87 9.24 -17.42 1.43
CA GLU A 87 10.42 -16.55 1.42
C GLU A 87 10.00 -15.08 1.23
N TYR A 88 10.72 -14.16 1.86
CA TYR A 88 10.41 -12.74 1.81
C TYR A 88 11.65 -11.87 1.71
N LEU A 89 11.46 -10.71 1.10
CA LEU A 89 12.42 -9.64 0.99
C LEU A 89 11.97 -8.47 1.87
N ARG A 90 12.67 -8.23 2.98
CA ARG A 90 12.45 -7.08 3.87
C ARG A 90 13.40 -5.94 3.51
N MET A 91 12.86 -4.74 3.36
CA MET A 91 13.65 -3.52 3.20
C MET A 91 14.29 -3.14 4.54
N GLN A 92 15.60 -2.90 4.52
CA GLN A 92 16.34 -2.54 5.74
C GLN A 92 16.05 -1.08 6.15
N ASP A 93 15.92 -0.21 5.16
CA ASP A 93 15.71 1.21 5.37
C ASP A 93 14.26 1.53 5.74
N ILE A 94 14.10 2.40 6.75
CA ILE A 94 12.83 3.02 7.12
C ILE A 94 12.75 4.35 6.38
N VAL A 95 12.17 4.34 5.19
CA VAL A 95 12.03 5.54 4.35
C VAL A 95 10.61 5.69 3.84
N ALA A 96 10.08 6.92 3.95
CA ALA A 96 8.75 7.26 3.45
C ALA A 96 8.63 7.12 1.93
N THR A 97 9.75 7.33 1.21
CA THR A 97 9.86 7.16 -0.24
C THR A 97 11.08 6.30 -0.54
N GLY A 98 10.90 5.27 -1.36
CA GLY A 98 11.98 4.37 -1.72
C GLY A 98 11.65 3.51 -2.93
N SER A 99 12.61 2.69 -3.33
CA SER A 99 12.45 1.74 -4.43
C SER A 99 13.37 0.55 -4.25
N VAL A 100 13.03 -0.54 -4.93
CA VAL A 100 13.83 -1.77 -4.97
C VAL A 100 13.78 -2.38 -6.36
N ASP A 101 14.93 -2.79 -6.86
CA ASP A 101 15.09 -3.57 -8.08
C ASP A 101 15.23 -5.04 -7.72
N PHE A 102 14.15 -5.81 -7.92
CA PHE A 102 14.11 -7.21 -7.51
C PHE A 102 15.05 -8.09 -8.34
N THR A 103 15.46 -7.64 -9.54
CA THR A 103 16.41 -8.38 -10.39
C THR A 103 17.79 -8.46 -9.74
N ARG A 104 18.19 -7.45 -8.96
CA ARG A 104 19.49 -7.38 -8.28
C ARG A 104 19.58 -8.24 -7.02
N VAL A 105 18.44 -8.71 -6.52
CA VAL A 105 18.32 -9.48 -5.27
C VAL A 105 17.62 -10.83 -5.49
N ASN A 106 17.61 -11.32 -6.74
CA ASN A 106 17.02 -12.62 -7.11
C ASN A 106 15.55 -12.79 -6.66
N PHE A 107 14.79 -11.70 -6.64
CA PHE A 107 13.39 -11.66 -6.20
C PHE A 107 12.43 -11.23 -7.32
N ALA A 108 12.91 -11.09 -8.55
CA ALA A 108 12.10 -10.71 -9.70
C ALA A 108 11.05 -11.77 -10.01
N ASN A 109 9.84 -11.34 -10.41
CA ASN A 109 8.70 -12.19 -10.75
C ASN A 109 8.25 -13.14 -9.64
N LYS A 110 8.57 -12.81 -8.39
CA LYS A 110 8.23 -13.63 -7.23
C LYS A 110 7.26 -12.99 -6.26
N VAL A 111 6.96 -11.69 -6.38
CA VAL A 111 6.10 -11.00 -5.41
C VAL A 111 4.65 -11.42 -5.58
N SER A 112 4.06 -12.01 -4.54
CA SER A 112 2.65 -12.41 -4.46
C SER A 112 1.87 -11.68 -3.37
N SER A 113 2.55 -11.17 -2.34
CA SER A 113 1.94 -10.30 -1.34
C SER A 113 2.95 -9.33 -0.74
N PHE A 114 2.47 -8.31 -0.03
CA PHE A 114 3.33 -7.33 0.64
C PHE A 114 2.72 -6.83 1.95
N MET A 115 3.57 -6.23 2.79
CA MET A 115 3.16 -5.68 4.08
C MET A 115 4.05 -4.49 4.47
N LEU A 116 3.45 -3.50 5.14
CA LEU A 116 4.20 -2.52 5.93
C LEU A 116 4.40 -3.07 7.35
N LEU A 117 5.64 -3.36 7.70
CA LEU A 117 6.07 -3.82 9.01
C LEU A 117 6.35 -2.63 9.93
N GLU A 118 5.97 -2.73 11.20
CA GLU A 118 6.40 -1.79 12.24
C GLU A 118 7.09 -2.55 13.38
N THR A 119 6.32 -3.36 14.10
CA THR A 119 6.77 -4.05 15.34
C THR A 119 7.02 -5.55 15.19
N SER A 120 6.47 -6.17 14.14
CA SER A 120 6.35 -7.61 13.95
C SER A 120 6.59 -7.98 12.49
N ASN A 121 6.93 -9.25 12.24
CA ASN A 121 7.07 -9.83 10.91
C ASN A 121 5.79 -10.55 10.43
N TYR A 122 4.75 -10.52 11.25
CA TYR A 122 3.48 -11.20 11.02
C TYR A 122 2.36 -10.19 10.80
N ALA A 123 1.37 -10.57 9.99
CA ALA A 123 0.20 -9.75 9.66
C ALA A 123 -0.81 -9.69 10.81
N THR A 124 -0.42 -9.06 11.92
CA THR A 124 -1.22 -9.01 13.16
C THR A 124 -2.47 -8.15 13.04
N ALA A 125 -2.55 -7.28 12.03
CA ALA A 125 -3.70 -6.41 11.78
C ALA A 125 -4.65 -6.96 10.68
N GLY A 126 -4.36 -8.15 10.13
CA GLY A 126 -5.26 -8.86 9.22
C GLY A 126 -4.69 -9.10 7.83
N MET A 127 -5.55 -9.63 6.96
CA MET A 127 -5.22 -10.08 5.61
C MET A 127 -6.22 -9.46 4.63
N LYS A 128 -5.76 -9.04 3.46
CA LYS A 128 -6.59 -8.39 2.45
C LYS A 128 -6.14 -8.75 1.04
N GLU A 129 -7.08 -9.10 0.17
CA GLU A 129 -6.82 -9.16 -1.27
C GLU A 129 -6.96 -7.74 -1.85
N ILE A 130 -5.85 -7.09 -2.17
CA ILE A 130 -5.88 -5.65 -2.53
C ILE A 130 -6.47 -5.40 -3.92
N CYS A 131 -6.49 -6.44 -4.75
CA CYS A 131 -7.01 -6.38 -6.10
C CYS A 131 -8.56 -6.39 -6.15
N GLN A 132 -9.27 -6.79 -5.09
CA GLN A 132 -10.74 -6.88 -5.08
C GLN A 132 -11.43 -5.52 -4.88
N ASP A 133 -10.75 -4.54 -4.28
CA ASP A 133 -11.33 -3.22 -4.00
C ASP A 133 -11.26 -2.25 -5.20
N GLU A 134 -10.71 -2.67 -6.34
CA GLU A 134 -10.74 -1.83 -7.56
C GLU A 134 -12.13 -1.80 -8.22
N ASP A 135 -12.98 -2.81 -7.99
CA ASP A 135 -14.33 -2.88 -8.56
C ASP A 135 -15.37 -2.02 -7.80
N THR A 136 -15.14 -1.74 -6.51
CA THR A 136 -16.09 -0.97 -5.68
C THR A 136 -16.11 0.52 -6.03
N MET A 137 -15.04 1.07 -6.61
CA MET A 137 -14.99 2.48 -7.06
C MET A 137 -15.59 2.70 -8.47
N LEU A 138 -15.80 1.64 -9.26
CA LEU A 138 -16.45 1.73 -10.57
C LEU A 138 -17.96 1.46 -10.50
N ALA A 139 -18.43 0.71 -9.50
CA ALA A 139 -19.86 0.44 -9.31
C ALA A 139 -20.66 1.69 -8.85
N GLU A 140 -20.05 2.61 -8.10
CA GLU A 140 -20.73 3.83 -7.63
C GLU A 140 -20.80 4.94 -8.70
N ALA A 141 -20.00 4.86 -9.77
CA ALA A 141 -20.03 5.81 -10.88
C ALA A 141 -21.06 5.46 -11.98
N ALA A 142 -21.71 4.30 -11.91
CA ALA A 142 -22.63 3.81 -12.96
C ALA A 142 -24.10 3.71 -12.54
N SER A 143 -24.52 4.30 -11.41
CA SER A 143 -25.93 4.28 -10.95
C SER A 143 -26.71 5.58 -11.14
N ASN A 144 -26.14 6.64 -11.75
CA ASN A 144 -26.89 7.85 -12.09
C ASN A 144 -26.85 8.13 -13.59
N GLY A 145 -27.62 7.32 -14.33
CA GLY A 145 -27.85 7.48 -15.76
C GLY A 145 -29.19 6.86 -16.13
N SER A 146 -30.28 7.50 -15.73
CA SER A 146 -31.63 7.23 -16.21
C SER A 146 -31.64 7.25 -17.75
N PHE A 147 -32.00 6.12 -18.38
CA PHE A 147 -32.41 6.10 -19.77
C PHE A 147 -33.88 5.66 -19.82
N GLN A 148 -34.76 6.64 -20.02
CA GLN A 148 -36.15 6.41 -20.43
C GLN A 148 -36.16 6.07 -21.92
N ILE A 149 -36.94 5.06 -22.29
CA ILE A 149 -37.52 4.92 -23.64
C ILE A 149 -38.94 5.48 -23.54
#